data_AF-A0A914X588-F1
#
_entry.id   AF-A0A914X588-F1
#
_cell.length_a   1.000
_cell.length_b   1.000
_cell.length_c   1.000
_cell.angle_alpha   90.00
_cell.angle_beta   90.00
_cell.angle_gamma   90.00
#
_symmetry.space_group_name_H-M   'P 1'
#
loop_
_entity.id
_entity.type
_entity.pdbx_description
1 polymer ?
#
loop_
_entity_poly.entity_id
_entity_poly.type
_entity_poly.pdbx_seq_one_letter_code
_entity_poly.pdbx_strand_id
1 'polypeptide(L)'
;MQRLVQSVVFCLVAVSLIASSWASGVCEPEQEMAQPCRCCKMRCWYDVAQAAKMELGHVPGEAGEQEVLATLKVIRACMISECTYVCS
;
A
#
# COMPACT_ATOMS: atom_id res chain seq x y z
N MET A 1 -20.70 26.31 22.10
CA MET A 1 -20.80 25.00 21.39
C MET A 1 -20.34 25.07 19.94
N GLN A 2 -20.66 26.11 19.15
CA GLN A 2 -20.20 26.24 17.74
C GLN A 2 -18.67 26.18 17.51
N ARG A 3 -17.85 26.75 18.40
CA ARG A 3 -16.38 26.72 18.23
C ARG A 3 -15.77 25.32 18.37
N LEU A 4 -16.35 24.48 19.23
CA LEU A 4 -15.95 23.08 19.38
C LEU A 4 -16.32 22.26 18.14
N VAL A 5 -17.53 22.48 17.61
CA VAL A 5 -17.99 21.82 16.37
C VAL A 5 -17.10 22.19 15.19
N GLN A 6 -16.72 23.47 15.07
CA GLN A 6 -15.86 23.94 13.99
C GLN A 6 -14.44 23.36 14.05
N SER A 7 -13.83 23.27 15.25
CA SER A 7 -12.53 22.62 15.42
C SER A 7 -12.56 21.12 15.10
N VAL A 8 -13.62 20.40 15.50
CA VAL A 8 -13.76 18.97 15.21
C VAL A 8 -13.89 18.72 13.71
N VAL A 9 -14.72 19.51 13.01
CA VAL A 9 -14.88 19.41 11.55
C VAL A 9 -13.56 19.67 10.83
N PHE A 10 -12.79 20.68 11.26
CA PHE A 10 -11.51 21.01 10.63
C PHE A 10 -10.47 19.87 10.79
N CYS A 11 -10.41 19.25 11.98
CA CYS A 11 -9.57 18.07 12.20
C CYS A 11 -9.98 16.89 11.31
N LEU A 12 -11.28 16.60 11.20
CA LEU A 12 -11.76 15.48 10.39
C LEU A 12 -11.45 15.68 8.91
N VAL A 13 -11.59 16.89 8.39
CA VAL A 13 -11.23 17.22 6.99
C VAL A 13 -9.73 17.09 6.75
N ALA A 14 -8.89 17.61 7.66
CA ALA A 14 -7.43 17.50 7.54
C ALA A 14 -6.94 16.05 7.56
N VAL A 15 -7.49 15.21 8.44
CA VAL A 15 -7.16 13.78 8.50
C VAL A 15 -7.56 13.03 7.23
N SER A 16 -8.71 13.37 6.66
CA SER A 16 -9.22 12.73 5.44
C SER A 16 -8.35 13.00 4.20
N LEU A 17 -7.77 14.22 4.10
CA LEU A 17 -6.89 14.61 3.00
C LEU A 17 -5.51 13.92 3.07
N ILE A 18 -4.96 13.78 4.28
CA ILE A 18 -3.70 13.04 4.49
C ILE A 18 -3.92 11.54 4.21
N ALA A 19 -5.11 11.04 4.51
CA ALA A 19 -5.48 9.65 4.28
C ALA A 19 -5.90 9.33 2.83
N SER A 20 -5.79 10.26 1.87
CA SER A 20 -6.07 9.94 0.46
C SER A 20 -4.79 9.71 -0.35
N SER A 21 -3.66 10.27 0.09
CA SER A 21 -2.37 10.22 -0.62
C SER A 21 -1.55 8.94 -0.41
N TRP A 22 -1.91 8.12 0.57
CA TRP A 22 -1.28 6.83 0.88
C TRP A 22 -1.99 5.59 0.32
N ALA A 23 -3.18 5.75 -0.30
CA ALA A 23 -4.03 4.62 -0.73
C ALA A 23 -3.76 4.19 -2.18
N SER A 24 -3.09 5.03 -2.97
CA SER A 24 -2.65 4.71 -4.31
C SER A 24 -1.48 3.73 -4.22
N GLY A 25 -1.58 2.57 -4.87
CA GLY A 25 -0.49 1.59 -4.96
C GLY A 25 0.71 2.01 -5.77
N VAL A 26 0.72 3.27 -6.18
CA VAL A 26 1.72 3.90 -7.02
C VAL A 26 2.24 5.09 -6.23
N CYS A 27 3.52 5.07 -5.92
CA CYS A 27 4.19 6.25 -5.40
C CYS A 27 4.19 7.35 -6.46
N GLU A 28 3.97 8.59 -6.03
CA GLU A 28 4.21 9.74 -6.91
C GLU A 28 5.72 9.89 -7.18
N PRO A 29 6.13 10.51 -8.31
CA PRO A 29 7.54 10.66 -8.67
C PRO A 29 8.39 11.32 -7.57
N GLU A 30 7.82 12.30 -6.87
CA GLU A 30 8.48 12.99 -5.76
C GLU A 30 8.71 12.06 -4.56
N GLN A 31 7.76 11.15 -4.28
CA GLN A 31 7.90 10.12 -3.25
C GLN A 31 8.89 9.03 -3.66
N GLU A 32 8.97 8.67 -4.94
CA GLU A 32 9.97 7.72 -5.44
C GLU A 32 11.39 8.25 -5.23
N MET A 33 11.61 9.56 -5.40
CA MET A 33 12.90 10.18 -5.13
C MET A 33 13.19 10.30 -3.62
N ALA A 34 12.20 10.68 -2.82
CA ALA A 34 12.39 10.91 -1.39
C ALA A 34 12.46 9.60 -0.57
N GLN A 35 11.75 8.55 -1.00
CA GLN A 35 11.59 7.29 -0.26
C GLN A 35 11.65 6.07 -1.22
N PRO A 36 12.75 5.89 -1.98
CA PRO A 36 12.82 4.89 -3.03
C PRO A 36 12.61 3.45 -2.53
N CYS A 37 13.18 3.10 -1.37
CA CYS A 37 13.00 1.77 -0.78
C CYS A 37 11.55 1.47 -0.40
N ARG A 38 10.85 2.45 0.21
CA ARG A 38 9.43 2.30 0.56
C ARG A 38 8.60 2.10 -0.71
N CYS A 39 8.86 2.90 -1.73
CA CYS A 39 8.14 2.82 -2.99
C CYS A 39 8.38 1.52 -3.74
N CYS A 40 9.60 0.99 -3.74
CA CYS A 40 9.87 -0.33 -4.30
C CYS A 40 9.06 -1.43 -3.60
N LYS A 41 9.03 -1.43 -2.26
CA LYS A 41 8.25 -2.41 -1.48
C LYS A 41 6.74 -2.30 -1.73
N MET A 42 6.23 -1.08 -1.81
CA MET A 42 4.82 -0.82 -2.14
C MET A 42 4.47 -1.35 -3.53
N ARG A 43 5.32 -1.11 -4.53
CA ARG A 43 5.14 -1.64 -5.89
C ARG A 43 5.07 -3.16 -5.89
N CYS A 44 6.03 -3.84 -5.25
CA CYS A 44 6.01 -5.30 -5.10
C CYS A 44 4.72 -5.83 -4.44
N TRP A 45 4.21 -5.12 -3.43
CA TRP A 45 2.95 -5.49 -2.78
C TRP A 45 1.78 -5.40 -3.75
N TYR A 46 1.60 -4.25 -4.41
CA TYR A 46 0.46 -4.00 -5.27
C TYR A 46 0.46 -4.84 -6.54
N ASP A 47 1.59 -4.96 -7.23
CA ASP A 47 1.67 -5.70 -8.48
C ASP A 47 1.38 -7.19 -8.27
N VAL A 48 1.96 -7.79 -7.24
CA VAL A 48 1.73 -9.21 -6.91
C VAL A 48 0.32 -9.43 -6.40
N ALA A 49 -0.21 -8.56 -5.53
CA ALA A 49 -1.58 -8.70 -5.02
C ALA A 49 -2.61 -8.55 -6.15
N GLN A 50 -2.40 -7.61 -7.08
CA GLN A 50 -3.26 -7.42 -8.23
C GLN A 50 -3.17 -8.59 -9.22
N ALA A 51 -1.97 -9.10 -9.49
CA ALA A 51 -1.78 -10.31 -10.30
C ALA A 51 -2.49 -11.51 -9.68
N ALA A 52 -2.29 -11.75 -8.37
CA ALA A 52 -2.97 -12.83 -7.65
C ALA A 52 -4.49 -12.67 -7.69
N LYS A 53 -5.01 -11.44 -7.53
CA LYS A 53 -6.44 -11.17 -7.64
C LYS A 53 -7.00 -11.50 -9.02
N MET A 54 -6.27 -11.18 -10.09
CA MET A 54 -6.69 -11.50 -11.46
C MET A 54 -6.70 -13.01 -11.71
N GLU A 55 -5.70 -13.74 -11.20
CA GLU A 55 -5.61 -15.20 -11.34
C GLU A 55 -6.66 -15.94 -10.51
N LEU A 56 -6.92 -15.49 -9.28
CA LEU A 56 -7.87 -16.12 -8.35
C LEU A 56 -9.33 -15.73 -8.65
N GLY A 57 -9.56 -14.58 -9.29
CA GLY A 57 -10.89 -14.00 -9.49
C GLY A 57 -11.48 -13.34 -8.23
N HIS A 58 -10.73 -13.29 -7.13
CA HIS A 58 -11.11 -12.65 -5.87
C HIS A 58 -9.87 -12.11 -5.13
N VAL A 59 -10.06 -11.34 -4.06
CA VAL A 59 -8.93 -10.81 -3.29
C VAL A 59 -8.21 -11.98 -2.58
N PRO A 60 -6.86 -12.02 -2.62
CA PRO A 60 -6.11 -13.03 -1.88
C PRO A 60 -6.48 -13.05 -0.39
N GLY A 61 -6.93 -14.20 0.09
CA GLY A 61 -7.36 -14.47 1.46
C GLY A 61 -8.84 -14.70 1.65
N GLU A 62 -9.67 -14.45 0.64
CA GLU A 62 -11.09 -14.79 0.70
C GLU A 62 -11.31 -16.31 0.76
N ALA A 63 -10.44 -17.13 0.15
CA ALA A 63 -10.53 -18.58 0.23
C ALA A 63 -9.80 -19.20 1.43
N GLY A 64 -9.18 -18.39 2.29
CA GLY A 64 -8.56 -18.82 3.55
C GLY A 64 -7.09 -18.43 3.72
N GLU A 65 -6.55 -18.75 4.91
CA GLU A 65 -5.23 -18.29 5.34
C GLU A 65 -4.08 -18.80 4.46
N GLN A 66 -4.18 -20.04 3.95
CA GLN A 66 -3.12 -20.61 3.11
C GLN A 66 -2.91 -19.83 1.81
N GLU A 67 -3.97 -19.27 1.24
CA GLU A 67 -3.90 -18.43 0.05
C GLU A 67 -3.21 -17.10 0.33
N VAL A 68 -3.52 -16.47 1.48
CA VAL A 68 -2.81 -15.27 1.94
C VAL A 68 -1.33 -15.59 2.09
N LEU A 69 -0.99 -16.67 2.78
CA LEU A 69 0.41 -17.04 3.03
C LEU A 69 1.16 -17.36 1.73
N ALA A 70 0.51 -17.99 0.75
CA ALA A 70 1.09 -18.22 -0.57
C ALA A 70 1.38 -16.88 -1.27
N THR A 71 0.42 -15.95 -1.28
CA THR A 71 0.58 -14.63 -1.90
C THR A 71 1.66 -13.80 -1.19
N LEU A 72 1.69 -13.80 0.15
CA LEU A 72 2.71 -13.09 0.94
C LEU A 72 4.12 -13.62 0.67
N LYS A 73 4.29 -14.92 0.41
CA LYS A 73 5.60 -15.48 0.01
C LYS A 73 6.06 -14.91 -1.32
N VAL A 74 5.16 -14.76 -2.29
CA VAL A 74 5.49 -14.17 -3.60
C VAL A 74 5.81 -12.68 -3.47
N ILE A 75 5.01 -11.92 -2.70
CA ILE A 75 5.29 -10.51 -2.40
C ILE A 75 6.69 -10.35 -1.77
N ARG A 76 7.02 -11.20 -0.79
CA ARG A 76 8.33 -11.18 -0.14
C ARG A 76 9.45 -11.51 -1.13
N ALA A 77 9.24 -12.48 -2.02
CA ALA A 77 10.23 -12.82 -3.05
C ALA A 77 10.52 -11.61 -3.96
N CYS A 78 9.48 -10.90 -4.42
CA CYS A 78 9.64 -9.65 -5.17
C CYS A 78 10.46 -8.61 -4.39
N MET A 79 10.14 -8.38 -3.11
CA MET A 79 10.88 -7.38 -2.31
C MET A 79 12.37 -7.72 -2.18
N ILE A 80 12.71 -9.01 -2.07
CA ILE A 80 14.10 -9.45 -1.97
C ILE A 80 14.81 -9.33 -3.33
N SER A 81 14.15 -9.69 -4.44
CA SER A 81 14.79 -9.63 -5.77
C SER A 81 14.95 -8.19 -6.26
N GLU A 82 13.90 -7.37 -6.14
CA GLU A 82 13.84 -6.05 -6.75
C GLU A 82 14.33 -4.93 -5.84
N CYS A 83 14.08 -5.04 -4.52
CA CYS A 83 14.30 -3.91 -3.62
C CYS A 83 15.60 -3.99 -2.82
N THR A 84 16.35 -5.09 -2.86
CA THR A 84 17.59 -5.25 -2.06
C THR A 84 18.61 -4.15 -2.37
N TYR A 85 18.83 -3.83 -3.65
CA TYR A 85 19.75 -2.77 -4.04
C TYR A 85 19.23 -1.36 -3.70
N VAL A 86 17.91 -1.16 -3.77
CA VAL A 86 17.29 0.14 -3.50
C VAL A 86 17.23 0.45 -2.00
N CYS A 87 17.25 -0.59 -1.15
CA CYS A 87 17.09 -0.50 0.29
C CYS A 87 18.39 -0.62 1.10
N SER A 88 19.55 -0.69 0.44
CA SER A 88 20.86 -0.85 1.08
C SER A 88 21.37 0.40 1.78
#